data_AF-U9U6B8-F1
#
_entry.id   AF-U9U6B8-F1
#
_cell.length_a   1.000
_cell.length_b   1.000
_cell.length_c   1.000
_cell.angle_alpha   90.00
_cell.angle_beta   90.00
_cell.angle_gamma   90.00
#
_symmetry.space_group_name_H-M   'P 1'
#
loop_
_entity.id
_entity.type
_entity.pdbx_description
1 polymer ?
#
loop_
_entity_poly.entity_id
_entity_poly.type
_entity_poly.pdbx_seq_one_letter_code
_entity_poly.pdbx_strand_id
1 'polypeptide(L)'
;FINLQQRNSQFKNQLIQTEEENLELENELFDLQQSNFKFDQNNQNLRLNLAKQSKEFEEKEDILQSQIIDLQNENQNLAGNCTNLTEQLEQNKITNQQVQDQVSQLKQEETKLQEKLAQTEANIQELKSYKESLIEQKEQLESKLSQFRVNYEQIKQEKIRLYNIVEGLSQEQKLTTKLKTKLEKEIAQLEQKLIIEEQIKMQLTQALQIKEDRINKLEQRLINLDQERINKLQDKRKELGEINKELLNELTGGKNTKEIHKEKEAKQKEMNELQQELLRTSTSYNVNRKNQVFKQVNNFLKVKGEFLTLREEAIKKLHSVCNHLVSSINKERITIGSITDMKISKLTDKYTKEFQSILVKYNDGLLELNKNYYSLKNVIQENKELEEPEFN
;
A
#
# COMPACT_ATOMS: atom_id res chain seq x y z
N PHE A 1 -27.60 228.94 -38.11
CA PHE A 1 -26.47 229.00 -37.15
C PHE A 1 -26.59 228.01 -35.98
N ILE A 2 -27.60 227.12 -35.89
CA ILE A 2 -27.66 226.03 -34.89
C ILE A 2 -27.36 224.72 -35.63
N ASN A 3 -26.13 224.64 -36.11
CA ASN A 3 -25.57 223.56 -36.91
C ASN A 3 -24.50 222.86 -36.06
N LEU A 4 -24.22 221.60 -36.38
CA LEU A 4 -22.96 220.91 -36.10
C LEU A 4 -22.65 220.51 -34.64
N GLN A 5 -23.07 221.23 -33.60
CA GLN A 5 -22.59 220.93 -32.24
C GLN A 5 -23.22 219.67 -31.61
N GLN A 6 -24.49 219.37 -31.91
CA GLN A 6 -25.17 218.20 -31.33
C GLN A 6 -24.69 216.87 -31.94
N ARG A 7 -24.33 216.88 -33.23
CA ARG A 7 -23.91 215.67 -33.97
C ARG A 7 -22.53 215.15 -33.54
N ASN A 8 -21.65 216.05 -33.08
CA ASN A 8 -20.29 215.67 -32.70
C ASN A 8 -20.23 214.98 -31.32
N SER A 9 -21.18 215.25 -30.43
CA SER A 9 -21.25 214.53 -29.13
C SER A 9 -21.74 213.09 -29.28
N GLN A 10 -22.64 212.81 -30.24
CA GLN A 10 -23.15 211.46 -30.48
C GLN A 10 -22.07 210.50 -31.03
N PHE A 11 -21.22 210.97 -31.94
CA PHE A 11 -20.16 210.12 -32.50
C PHE A 11 -19.10 209.71 -31.46
N LYS A 12 -18.80 210.58 -30.50
CA LYS A 12 -17.78 210.30 -29.48
C LYS A 12 -18.24 209.23 -28.48
N ASN A 13 -19.52 209.21 -28.12
CA ASN A 13 -20.08 208.19 -27.24
C ASN A 13 -20.19 206.81 -27.93
N GLN A 14 -20.49 206.77 -29.24
CA GLN A 14 -20.49 205.51 -29.98
C GLN A 14 -19.09 204.89 -30.06
N LEU A 15 -18.04 205.70 -30.23
CA LEU A 15 -16.67 205.20 -30.33
C LEU A 15 -16.19 204.51 -29.05
N ILE A 16 -16.47 205.11 -27.88
CA ILE A 16 -16.09 204.54 -26.57
C ILE A 16 -16.79 203.20 -26.33
N GLN A 17 -18.07 203.10 -26.68
CA GLN A 17 -18.84 201.87 -26.50
C GLN A 17 -18.32 200.72 -27.40
N THR A 18 -17.85 201.04 -28.60
CA THR A 18 -17.25 200.04 -29.51
C THR A 18 -15.87 199.58 -29.02
N GLU A 19 -15.08 200.46 -28.39
CA GLU A 19 -13.78 200.07 -27.81
C GLU A 19 -13.95 199.18 -26.58
N GLU A 20 -14.94 199.45 -25.72
CA GLU A 20 -15.27 198.60 -24.57
C GLU A 20 -15.76 197.20 -25.02
N GLU A 21 -16.65 197.12 -26.02
CA GLU A 21 -17.12 195.83 -26.57
C GLU A 21 -15.97 195.02 -27.21
N ASN A 22 -15.03 195.68 -27.89
CA ASN A 22 -13.88 194.98 -28.47
C ASN A 22 -12.94 194.39 -27.41
N LEU A 23 -12.70 195.12 -26.31
CA LEU A 23 -11.86 194.64 -25.21
C LEU A 23 -12.50 193.47 -24.46
N GLU A 24 -13.84 193.45 -24.36
CA GLU A 24 -14.59 192.35 -23.76
C GLU A 24 -14.53 191.09 -24.65
N LEU A 25 -14.69 191.24 -25.97
CA LEU A 25 -14.56 190.16 -26.94
C LEU A 25 -13.13 189.59 -27.02
N GLU A 26 -12.10 190.43 -26.88
CA GLU A 26 -10.70 189.98 -26.91
C GLU A 26 -10.37 189.11 -25.69
N ASN A 27 -10.90 189.48 -24.51
CA ASN A 27 -10.80 188.66 -23.30
C ASN A 27 -11.59 187.34 -23.43
N GLU A 28 -12.82 187.37 -23.97
CA GLU A 28 -13.63 186.17 -24.18
C GLU A 28 -12.95 185.21 -25.19
N LEU A 29 -12.33 185.74 -26.24
CA LEU A 29 -11.56 184.96 -27.21
C LEU A 29 -10.32 184.31 -26.56
N PHE A 30 -9.61 185.03 -25.69
CA PHE A 30 -8.47 184.49 -24.95
C PHE A 30 -8.89 183.33 -24.02
N ASP A 31 -10.00 183.49 -23.29
CA ASP A 31 -10.55 182.45 -22.42
C ASP A 31 -11.00 181.22 -23.22
N LEU A 32 -11.65 181.42 -24.37
CA LEU A 32 -12.05 180.34 -25.27
C LEU A 32 -10.84 179.61 -25.86
N GLN A 33 -9.79 180.32 -26.27
CA GLN A 33 -8.56 179.70 -26.76
C GLN A 33 -7.87 178.86 -25.67
N GLN A 34 -7.80 179.38 -24.44
CA GLN A 34 -7.21 178.67 -23.32
C GLN A 34 -8.04 177.43 -22.94
N SER A 35 -9.37 177.55 -22.95
CA SER A 35 -10.30 176.44 -22.70
C SER A 35 -10.18 175.35 -23.77
N ASN A 36 -10.09 175.73 -25.05
CA ASN A 36 -9.97 174.80 -26.16
C ASN A 36 -8.62 174.05 -26.14
N PHE A 37 -7.52 174.74 -25.80
CA PHE A 37 -6.21 174.10 -25.60
C PHE A 37 -6.25 173.05 -24.48
N LYS A 38 -6.93 173.37 -23.37
CA LYS A 38 -7.12 172.44 -22.24
C LYS A 38 -8.00 171.24 -22.60
N PHE A 39 -9.04 171.46 -23.41
CA PHE A 39 -9.89 170.40 -23.94
C PHE A 39 -9.11 169.45 -24.87
N ASP A 40 -8.31 170.00 -25.79
CA ASP A 40 -7.45 169.20 -26.68
C ASP A 40 -6.42 168.37 -25.91
N GLN A 41 -5.80 168.94 -24.87
CA GLN A 41 -4.91 168.19 -23.97
C GLN A 41 -5.64 167.04 -23.26
N ASN A 42 -6.85 167.28 -22.74
CA ASN A 42 -7.65 166.24 -22.10
C ASN A 42 -8.04 165.12 -23.09
N ASN A 43 -8.41 165.48 -24.31
CA ASN A 43 -8.78 164.52 -25.35
C ASN A 43 -7.58 163.68 -25.82
N GLN A 44 -6.40 164.29 -25.98
CA GLN A 44 -5.14 163.60 -26.25
C GLN A 44 -4.80 162.60 -25.13
N ASN A 45 -4.92 163.01 -23.86
CA ASN A 45 -4.68 162.13 -22.71
C ASN A 45 -5.67 160.95 -22.65
N LEU A 46 -6.96 161.18 -22.95
CA LEU A 46 -7.96 160.11 -23.01
C LEU A 46 -7.65 159.10 -24.12
N ARG A 47 -7.30 159.57 -25.32
CA ARG A 47 -6.90 158.69 -26.43
C ARG A 47 -5.69 157.84 -26.07
N LEU A 48 -4.68 158.43 -25.43
CA LEU A 48 -3.50 157.71 -24.97
C LEU A 48 -3.84 156.64 -23.93
N ASN A 49 -4.67 156.99 -22.94
CA ASN A 49 -5.10 156.05 -21.90
C ASN A 49 -5.93 154.89 -22.47
N LEU A 50 -6.84 155.17 -23.40
CA LEU A 50 -7.63 154.13 -24.08
C LEU A 50 -6.75 153.23 -24.93
N ALA A 51 -5.81 153.78 -25.71
CA ALA A 51 -4.87 152.99 -26.48
C ALA A 51 -4.00 152.08 -25.59
N LYS A 52 -3.57 152.59 -24.43
CA LYS A 52 -2.83 151.81 -23.44
C LYS A 52 -3.67 150.66 -22.87
N GLN A 53 -4.93 150.92 -22.50
CA GLN A 53 -5.85 149.89 -22.03
C GLN A 53 -6.15 148.84 -23.12
N SER A 54 -6.41 149.26 -24.36
CA SER A 54 -6.63 148.35 -25.47
C SER A 54 -5.45 147.41 -25.68
N LYS A 55 -4.22 147.93 -25.61
CA LYS A 55 -3.02 147.11 -25.70
C LYS A 55 -2.87 146.14 -24.52
N GLU A 56 -3.17 146.58 -23.30
CA GLU A 56 -3.17 145.70 -22.12
C GLU A 56 -4.24 144.59 -22.20
N PHE A 57 -5.39 144.85 -22.84
CA PHE A 57 -6.41 143.83 -23.09
C PHE A 57 -5.98 142.85 -24.18
N GLU A 58 -5.39 143.34 -25.27
CA GLU A 58 -4.85 142.51 -26.36
C GLU A 58 -3.76 141.57 -25.84
N GLU A 59 -2.80 142.08 -25.04
CA GLU A 59 -1.75 141.25 -24.42
C GLU A 59 -2.33 140.18 -23.47
N LYS A 60 -3.37 140.51 -22.70
CA LYS A 60 -4.06 139.52 -21.83
C LYS A 60 -4.85 138.50 -22.63
N GLU A 61 -5.48 138.93 -23.72
CA GLU A 61 -6.22 138.06 -24.62
C GLU A 61 -5.29 137.05 -25.28
N ASP A 62 -4.14 137.49 -25.79
CA ASP A 62 -3.11 136.63 -26.37
C ASP A 62 -2.62 135.57 -25.36
N ILE A 63 -2.36 135.97 -24.11
CA ILE A 63 -1.95 135.05 -23.03
C ILE A 63 -3.05 134.02 -22.74
N LEU A 64 -4.31 134.46 -22.62
CA LEU A 64 -5.43 133.56 -22.35
C LEU A 64 -5.68 132.60 -23.51
N GLN A 65 -5.59 133.07 -24.76
CA GLN A 65 -5.72 132.22 -25.94
C GLN A 65 -4.62 131.16 -25.97
N SER A 66 -3.37 131.51 -25.67
CA SER A 66 -2.28 130.53 -25.55
C SER A 66 -2.56 129.49 -24.46
N GLN A 67 -3.02 129.91 -23.28
CA GLN A 67 -3.38 128.98 -22.19
C GLN A 67 -4.54 128.05 -22.56
N ILE A 68 -5.53 128.54 -23.31
CA ILE A 68 -6.64 127.74 -23.82
C ILE A 68 -6.12 126.66 -24.78
N ILE A 69 -5.20 127.02 -25.69
CA ILE A 69 -4.58 126.08 -26.62
C ILE A 69 -3.79 125.01 -25.86
N ASP A 70 -3.00 125.38 -24.86
CA ASP A 70 -2.23 124.45 -24.04
C ASP A 70 -3.14 123.44 -23.30
N LEU A 71 -4.21 123.93 -22.66
CA LEU A 71 -5.20 123.07 -21.99
C LEU A 71 -5.97 122.18 -22.95
N GLN A 72 -6.28 122.65 -24.16
CA GLN A 72 -6.91 121.82 -25.19
C GLN A 72 -5.99 120.69 -25.64
N ASN A 73 -4.70 120.97 -25.83
CA ASN A 73 -3.69 119.97 -26.17
C ASN A 73 -3.51 118.95 -25.03
N GLU A 74 -3.48 119.39 -23.77
CA GLU A 74 -3.42 118.52 -22.60
C GLU A 74 -4.66 117.62 -22.51
N ASN A 75 -5.86 118.16 -22.70
CA ASN A 75 -7.10 117.39 -22.73
C ASN A 75 -7.13 116.36 -23.86
N GLN A 76 -6.64 116.70 -25.06
CA GLN A 76 -6.51 115.77 -26.18
C GLN A 76 -5.55 114.62 -25.84
N ASN A 77 -4.39 114.93 -25.25
CA ASN A 77 -3.42 113.91 -24.81
C ASN A 77 -3.98 113.00 -23.72
N LEU A 78 -4.67 113.56 -22.73
CA LEU A 78 -5.33 112.79 -21.66
C LEU A 78 -6.45 111.90 -22.21
N ALA A 79 -7.25 112.39 -23.17
CA ALA A 79 -8.25 111.58 -23.84
C ALA A 79 -7.61 110.40 -24.58
N GLY A 80 -6.51 110.62 -25.30
CA GLY A 80 -5.74 109.56 -25.97
C GLY A 80 -5.11 108.54 -25.00
N ASN A 81 -4.64 108.99 -23.83
CA ASN A 81 -4.14 108.09 -22.79
C ASN A 81 -5.27 107.27 -22.16
N CYS A 82 -6.43 107.87 -21.92
CA CYS A 82 -7.62 107.18 -21.41
C CYS A 82 -8.11 106.09 -22.37
N THR A 83 -8.13 106.35 -23.68
CA THR A 83 -8.50 105.32 -24.66
C THR A 83 -7.49 104.17 -24.68
N ASN A 84 -6.19 104.46 -24.68
CA ASN A 84 -5.13 103.43 -24.65
C ASN A 84 -5.20 102.57 -23.37
N LEU A 85 -5.38 103.19 -22.19
CA LEU A 85 -5.55 102.45 -20.93
C LEU A 85 -6.81 101.57 -20.94
N THR A 86 -7.90 102.03 -21.57
CA THR A 86 -9.14 101.25 -21.70
C THR A 86 -8.91 100.03 -22.60
N GLU A 87 -8.22 100.19 -23.72
CA GLU A 87 -7.84 99.09 -24.62
C GLU A 87 -6.93 98.07 -23.92
N GLN A 88 -5.92 98.54 -23.18
CA GLN A 88 -5.04 97.66 -22.39
C GLN A 88 -5.81 96.89 -21.31
N LEU A 89 -6.79 97.52 -20.65
CA LEU A 89 -7.59 96.88 -19.63
C LEU A 89 -8.46 95.76 -20.23
N GLU A 90 -9.08 95.98 -21.39
CA GLU A 90 -9.83 94.93 -22.07
C GLU A 90 -8.93 93.81 -22.58
N GLN A 91 -7.75 94.15 -23.12
CA GLN A 91 -6.78 93.14 -23.51
C GLN A 91 -6.34 92.27 -22.32
N ASN A 92 -6.09 92.89 -21.16
CA ASN A 92 -5.74 92.16 -19.93
C ASN A 92 -6.87 91.26 -19.42
N LYS A 93 -8.13 91.69 -19.54
CA LYS A 93 -9.28 90.83 -19.20
C LYS A 93 -9.34 89.59 -20.09
N ILE A 94 -9.16 89.77 -21.40
CA ILE A 94 -9.13 88.65 -22.37
C ILE A 94 -7.97 87.71 -22.05
N THR A 95 -6.76 88.24 -21.84
CA THR A 95 -5.58 87.44 -21.49
C THR A 95 -5.76 86.69 -20.17
N ASN A 96 -6.33 87.32 -19.15
CA ASN A 96 -6.62 86.64 -17.88
C ASN A 96 -7.63 85.50 -18.05
N GLN A 97 -8.67 85.68 -18.86
CA GLN A 97 -9.62 84.61 -19.14
C GLN A 97 -8.94 83.43 -19.84
N GLN A 98 -8.10 83.69 -20.85
CA GLN A 98 -7.33 82.65 -21.54
C GLN A 98 -6.40 81.89 -20.58
N VAL A 99 -5.73 82.58 -19.66
CA VAL A 99 -4.88 81.94 -18.64
C VAL A 99 -5.71 81.07 -17.70
N GLN A 100 -6.90 81.53 -17.25
CA GLN A 100 -7.78 80.72 -16.42
C GLN A 100 -8.27 79.45 -17.14
N ASP A 101 -8.59 79.55 -18.43
CA ASP A 101 -9.01 78.42 -19.25
C ASP A 101 -7.86 77.40 -19.36
N GLN A 102 -6.62 77.86 -19.60
CA GLN A 102 -5.43 77.00 -19.62
C GLN A 102 -5.17 76.32 -18.27
N VAL A 103 -5.27 77.07 -17.16
CA VAL A 103 -5.12 76.50 -15.80
C VAL A 103 -6.18 75.43 -15.54
N SER A 104 -7.41 75.63 -16.00
CA SER A 104 -8.49 74.66 -15.85
C SER A 104 -8.24 73.39 -16.68
N GLN A 105 -7.72 73.53 -17.90
CA GLN A 105 -7.30 72.40 -18.74
C GLN A 105 -6.17 71.60 -18.09
N LEU A 106 -5.12 72.28 -17.61
CA LEU A 106 -3.99 71.63 -16.95
C LEU A 106 -4.41 70.87 -15.69
N LYS A 107 -5.32 71.42 -14.89
CA LYS A 107 -5.88 70.70 -13.73
C LYS A 107 -6.61 69.42 -14.14
N GLN A 108 -7.35 69.42 -15.25
CA GLN A 108 -8.00 68.21 -15.74
C GLN A 108 -7.01 67.19 -16.30
N GLU A 109 -5.89 67.62 -16.89
CA GLU A 109 -4.83 66.71 -17.32
C GLU A 109 -4.10 66.11 -16.12
N GLU A 110 -3.83 66.91 -15.08
CA GLU A 110 -3.23 66.44 -13.83
C GLU A 110 -4.06 65.33 -13.18
N THR A 111 -5.38 65.51 -13.06
CA THR A 111 -6.26 64.48 -12.48
C THR A 111 -6.27 63.20 -13.33
N LYS A 112 -6.36 63.30 -14.66
CA LYS A 112 -6.28 62.14 -15.57
C LYS A 112 -4.95 61.39 -15.45
N LEU A 113 -3.85 62.12 -15.27
CA LEU A 113 -2.53 61.51 -15.08
C LEU A 113 -2.41 60.84 -13.72
N GLN A 114 -2.95 61.44 -12.65
CA GLN A 114 -3.01 60.83 -11.32
C GLN A 114 -3.83 59.53 -11.32
N GLU A 115 -4.98 59.51 -12.00
CA GLU A 115 -5.79 58.28 -12.16
C GLU A 115 -5.01 57.17 -12.89
N LYS A 116 -4.33 57.52 -14.01
CA LYS A 116 -3.48 56.56 -14.74
C LYS A 116 -2.32 56.04 -13.89
N LEU A 117 -1.72 56.90 -13.06
CA LEU A 117 -0.64 56.53 -12.15
C LEU A 117 -1.14 55.53 -11.10
N ALA A 118 -2.27 55.85 -10.43
CA ALA A 118 -2.88 54.97 -9.44
C ALA A 118 -3.25 53.59 -10.03
N GLN A 119 -3.82 53.57 -11.25
CA GLN A 119 -4.11 52.31 -11.94
C GLN A 119 -2.85 51.50 -12.25
N THR A 120 -1.77 52.18 -12.67
CA THR A 120 -0.50 51.53 -12.97
C THR A 120 0.14 50.93 -11.71
N GLU A 121 0.08 51.65 -10.58
CA GLU A 121 0.54 51.14 -9.28
C GLU A 121 -0.23 49.91 -8.82
N ALA A 122 -1.56 49.91 -8.97
CA ALA A 122 -2.41 48.76 -8.68
C ALA A 122 -2.02 47.55 -9.54
N ASN A 123 -1.86 47.74 -10.86
CA ASN A 123 -1.43 46.68 -11.77
C ASN A 123 -0.04 46.13 -11.41
N ILE A 124 0.90 46.99 -10.99
CA ILE A 124 2.24 46.57 -10.55
C ILE A 124 2.15 45.68 -9.30
N GLN A 125 1.25 45.99 -8.36
CA GLN A 125 1.09 45.17 -7.15
C GLN A 125 0.43 43.82 -7.43
N GLU A 126 -0.55 43.77 -8.33
CA GLU A 126 -1.13 42.49 -8.78
C GLU A 126 -0.06 41.62 -9.45
N LEU A 127 0.77 42.21 -10.33
CA LEU A 127 1.87 41.48 -10.98
C LEU A 127 2.92 40.98 -9.98
N LYS A 128 3.24 41.75 -8.93
CA LYS A 128 4.11 41.27 -7.85
C LYS A 128 3.52 40.07 -7.13
N SER A 129 2.24 40.14 -6.77
CA SER A 129 1.54 39.03 -6.10
C SER A 129 1.49 37.79 -6.97
N TYR A 130 1.23 37.95 -8.27
CA TYR A 130 1.25 36.86 -9.24
C TYR A 130 2.64 36.23 -9.39
N LYS A 131 3.70 37.04 -9.42
CA LYS A 131 5.08 36.57 -9.44
C LYS A 131 5.43 35.74 -8.20
N GLU A 132 5.02 36.20 -7.01
CA GLU A 132 5.23 35.46 -5.75
C GLU A 132 4.57 34.07 -5.81
N SER A 133 3.32 34.01 -6.28
CA SER A 133 2.59 32.75 -6.45
C SER A 133 3.30 31.79 -7.42
N LEU A 134 3.85 32.31 -8.52
CA LEU A 134 4.62 31.50 -9.47
C LEU A 134 5.93 30.97 -8.87
N ILE A 135 6.60 31.75 -8.01
CA ILE A 135 7.80 31.31 -7.30
C ILE A 135 7.45 30.14 -6.37
N GLU A 136 6.38 30.27 -5.58
CA GLU A 136 5.94 29.20 -4.68
C GLU A 136 5.57 27.91 -5.44
N GLN A 137 4.86 28.03 -6.56
CA GLN A 137 4.54 26.88 -7.42
C GLN A 137 5.79 26.20 -7.97
N LYS A 138 6.79 26.99 -8.37
CA LYS A 138 8.08 26.47 -8.86
C LYS A 138 8.80 25.68 -7.75
N GLU A 139 8.89 26.23 -6.55
CA GLU A 139 9.54 25.55 -5.41
C GLU A 139 8.84 24.24 -5.06
N GLN A 140 7.50 24.22 -5.07
CA GLN A 140 6.72 22.99 -4.86
C GLN A 140 7.00 21.93 -5.93
N LEU A 141 7.14 22.33 -7.20
CA LEU A 141 7.48 21.43 -8.30
C LEU A 141 8.91 20.90 -8.18
N GLU A 142 9.88 21.73 -7.82
CA GLU A 142 11.28 21.32 -7.60
C GLU A 142 11.40 20.30 -6.45
N SER A 143 10.64 20.49 -5.37
CA SER A 143 10.55 19.54 -4.26
C SER A 143 9.98 18.18 -4.71
N LYS A 144 8.85 18.19 -5.43
CA LYS A 144 8.25 16.97 -6.00
C LYS A 144 9.21 16.24 -6.95
N LEU A 145 9.92 16.98 -7.79
CA LEU A 145 10.86 16.42 -8.76
C LEU A 145 12.07 15.78 -8.06
N SER A 146 12.57 16.41 -7.01
CA SER A 146 13.62 15.85 -6.14
C SER A 146 13.17 14.55 -5.48
N GLN A 147 11.94 14.50 -4.96
CA GLN A 147 11.35 13.29 -4.39
C GLN A 147 11.20 12.17 -5.43
N PHE A 148 10.72 12.48 -6.63
CA PHE A 148 10.66 11.52 -7.73
C PHE A 148 12.03 10.92 -8.08
N ARG A 149 13.08 11.75 -8.08
CA ARG A 149 14.45 11.30 -8.36
C ARG A 149 14.96 10.32 -7.30
N VAL A 150 14.71 10.59 -6.02
CA VAL A 150 15.04 9.67 -4.93
C VAL A 150 14.28 8.35 -5.06
N ASN A 151 12.97 8.42 -5.31
CA ASN A 151 12.14 7.23 -5.48
C ASN A 151 12.60 6.38 -6.67
N TYR A 152 13.00 7.01 -7.79
CA TYR A 152 13.51 6.31 -8.96
C TYR A 152 14.78 5.51 -8.66
N GLU A 153 15.75 6.11 -7.98
CA GLU A 153 16.99 5.41 -7.60
C GLU A 153 16.72 4.26 -6.61
N GLN A 154 15.79 4.44 -5.67
CA GLN A 154 15.37 3.36 -4.76
C GLN A 154 14.75 2.18 -5.53
N ILE A 155 13.86 2.44 -6.48
CA ILE A 155 13.25 1.40 -7.33
C ILE A 155 14.32 0.66 -8.13
N LYS A 156 15.32 1.39 -8.65
CA LYS A 156 16.44 0.80 -9.41
C LYS A 156 17.28 -0.12 -8.55
N GLN A 157 17.57 0.27 -7.30
CA GLN A 157 18.29 -0.58 -6.34
C GLN A 157 17.48 -1.82 -5.94
N GLU A 158 16.18 -1.65 -5.65
CA GLU A 158 15.32 -2.77 -5.28
C GLU A 158 15.16 -3.76 -6.43
N LYS A 159 15.10 -3.29 -7.69
CA LYS A 159 15.13 -4.16 -8.87
C LYS A 159 16.36 -5.07 -8.91
N ILE A 160 17.55 -4.53 -8.61
CA ILE A 160 18.80 -5.31 -8.58
C ILE A 160 18.74 -6.34 -7.44
N ARG A 161 18.27 -5.94 -6.26
CA ARG A 161 18.11 -6.84 -5.10
C ARG A 161 17.18 -8.01 -5.42
N LEU A 162 16.00 -7.73 -5.99
CA LEU A 162 15.03 -8.75 -6.38
C LEU A 162 15.58 -9.70 -7.44
N TYR A 163 16.34 -9.20 -8.41
CA TYR A 163 16.99 -10.05 -9.41
C TYR A 163 17.93 -11.07 -8.77
N ASN A 164 18.78 -10.63 -7.82
CA ASN A 164 19.72 -11.51 -7.12
C ASN A 164 18.99 -12.57 -6.26
N ILE A 165 17.86 -12.20 -5.63
CA ILE A 165 17.04 -13.16 -4.86
C ILE A 165 16.49 -14.24 -5.79
N VAL A 166 15.94 -13.86 -6.94
CA VAL A 166 15.39 -14.81 -7.92
C VAL A 166 16.47 -15.74 -8.46
N GLU A 167 17.66 -15.21 -8.74
CA GLU A 167 18.80 -16.02 -9.16
C GLU A 167 19.20 -17.05 -8.08
N GLY A 168 19.28 -16.62 -6.81
CA GLY A 168 19.56 -17.51 -5.68
C GLY A 168 18.53 -18.63 -5.53
N LEU A 169 17.23 -18.30 -5.58
CA LEU A 169 16.13 -19.28 -5.51
C LEU A 169 16.18 -20.29 -6.66
N SER A 170 16.54 -19.85 -7.87
CA SER A 170 16.69 -20.74 -9.02
C SER A 170 17.81 -21.77 -8.82
N GLN A 171 18.94 -21.35 -8.25
CA GLN A 171 20.05 -22.25 -7.92
C GLN A 171 19.67 -23.25 -6.83
N GLU A 172 18.98 -22.80 -5.78
CA GLU A 172 18.49 -23.66 -4.71
C GLU A 172 17.49 -24.70 -5.23
N GLN A 173 16.57 -24.29 -6.12
CA GLN A 173 15.63 -25.21 -6.76
C GLN A 173 16.35 -26.29 -7.59
N LYS A 174 17.42 -25.92 -8.29
CA LYS A 174 18.24 -26.87 -9.08
C LYS A 174 18.93 -27.90 -8.19
N LEU A 175 19.51 -27.47 -7.05
CA LEU A 175 20.10 -28.36 -6.05
C LEU A 175 19.06 -29.28 -5.43
N THR A 176 17.91 -28.74 -5.06
CA THR A 176 16.79 -29.49 -4.47
C THR A 176 16.28 -30.57 -5.43
N THR A 177 16.12 -30.24 -6.70
CA THR A 177 15.69 -31.20 -7.74
C THR A 177 16.74 -32.31 -7.93
N LYS A 178 18.03 -31.97 -7.92
CA LYS A 178 19.13 -32.95 -8.01
C LYS A 178 19.17 -33.87 -6.79
N LEU A 179 18.89 -33.37 -5.60
CA LEU A 179 18.82 -34.19 -4.38
C LEU A 179 17.60 -35.11 -4.41
N LYS A 180 16.43 -34.59 -4.79
CA LYS A 180 15.19 -35.37 -4.90
C LYS A 180 15.35 -36.55 -5.86
N THR A 181 15.90 -36.30 -7.04
CA THR A 181 16.16 -37.37 -8.04
C THR A 181 17.17 -38.42 -7.57
N LYS A 182 18.14 -38.06 -6.70
CA LYS A 182 19.03 -39.04 -6.06
C LYS A 182 18.29 -39.90 -5.04
N LEU A 183 17.48 -39.27 -4.18
CA LEU A 183 16.68 -39.98 -3.17
C LEU A 183 15.66 -40.92 -3.81
N GLU A 184 14.97 -40.50 -4.86
CA GLU A 184 14.03 -41.34 -5.60
C GLU A 184 14.71 -42.61 -6.17
N LYS A 185 15.94 -42.47 -6.69
CA LYS A 185 16.73 -43.63 -7.16
C LYS A 185 17.12 -44.57 -6.03
N GLU A 186 17.52 -44.03 -4.88
CA GLU A 186 17.91 -44.82 -3.72
C GLU A 186 16.72 -45.56 -3.10
N ILE A 187 15.56 -44.90 -3.00
CA ILE A 187 14.30 -45.53 -2.56
C ILE A 187 13.93 -46.68 -3.49
N ALA A 188 13.93 -46.46 -4.81
CA ALA A 188 13.60 -47.52 -5.77
C ALA A 188 14.56 -48.73 -5.66
N GLN A 189 15.85 -48.49 -5.38
CA GLN A 189 16.80 -49.58 -5.15
C GLN A 189 16.50 -50.34 -3.86
N LEU A 190 16.13 -49.65 -2.78
CA LEU A 190 15.78 -50.28 -1.51
C LEU A 190 14.48 -51.08 -1.61
N GLU A 191 13.47 -50.57 -2.31
CA GLU A 191 12.21 -51.28 -2.57
C GLU A 191 12.47 -52.61 -3.31
N GLN A 192 13.34 -52.60 -4.32
CA GLN A 192 13.72 -53.83 -5.04
C GLN A 192 14.45 -54.83 -4.12
N LYS A 193 15.38 -54.36 -3.27
CA LYS A 193 16.05 -55.23 -2.30
C LYS A 193 15.07 -55.85 -1.30
N LEU A 194 14.09 -55.08 -0.83
CA LEU A 194 13.07 -55.57 0.10
C LEU A 194 12.22 -56.68 -0.54
N ILE A 195 11.80 -56.51 -1.80
CA ILE A 195 11.06 -57.54 -2.54
C ILE A 195 11.86 -58.85 -2.64
N ILE A 196 13.16 -58.75 -2.94
CA ILE A 196 14.05 -59.92 -3.01
C ILE A 196 14.16 -60.59 -1.64
N GLU A 197 14.33 -59.81 -0.57
CA GLU A 197 14.43 -60.33 0.79
C GLU A 197 13.14 -61.04 1.25
N GLU A 198 11.96 -60.49 0.92
CA GLU A 198 10.68 -61.14 1.18
C GLU A 198 10.51 -62.45 0.40
N GLN A 199 10.95 -62.49 -0.86
CA GLN A 199 10.94 -63.72 -1.66
C GLN A 199 11.85 -64.80 -1.06
N ILE A 200 13.07 -64.44 -0.64
CA ILE A 200 14.00 -65.35 0.04
C ILE A 200 13.38 -65.88 1.32
N LYS A 201 12.78 -65.00 2.13
CA LYS A 201 12.10 -65.38 3.38
C LYS A 201 10.98 -66.39 3.13
N MET A 202 10.16 -66.17 2.09
CA MET A 202 9.10 -67.09 1.70
C MET A 202 9.65 -68.46 1.28
N GLN A 203 10.69 -68.49 0.45
CA GLN A 203 11.34 -69.74 0.03
C GLN A 203 11.95 -70.51 1.21
N LEU A 204 12.65 -69.82 2.12
CA LEU A 204 13.23 -70.43 3.32
C LEU A 204 12.15 -71.01 4.23
N THR A 205 11.04 -70.29 4.41
CA THR A 205 9.90 -70.76 5.23
C THR A 205 9.29 -72.04 4.64
N GLN A 206 9.09 -72.09 3.32
CA GLN A 206 8.61 -73.29 2.63
C GLN A 206 9.60 -74.46 2.76
N ALA A 207 10.90 -74.20 2.60
CA ALA A 207 11.93 -75.23 2.73
C ALA A 207 11.98 -75.81 4.15
N LEU A 208 11.85 -74.97 5.18
CA LEU A 208 11.77 -75.40 6.58
C LEU A 208 10.54 -76.27 6.82
N GLN A 209 9.36 -75.88 6.32
CA GLN A 209 8.15 -76.67 6.45
C GLN A 209 8.28 -78.06 5.83
N ILE A 210 8.85 -78.15 4.61
CA ILE A 210 9.08 -79.44 3.94
C ILE A 210 10.01 -80.34 4.77
N LYS A 211 11.05 -79.75 5.39
CA LYS A 211 11.98 -80.50 6.25
C LYS A 211 11.29 -80.98 7.53
N GLU A 212 10.48 -80.14 8.15
CA GLU A 212 9.70 -80.49 9.35
C GLU A 212 8.72 -81.64 9.05
N ASP A 213 7.95 -81.55 7.95
CA ASP A 213 7.03 -82.61 7.53
C ASP A 213 7.74 -83.94 7.28
N ARG A 214 8.94 -83.89 6.67
CA ARG A 214 9.76 -85.10 6.45
C ARG A 214 10.28 -85.70 7.76
N ILE A 215 10.70 -84.87 8.71
CA ILE A 215 11.10 -85.33 10.05
C ILE A 215 9.92 -86.01 10.73
N ASN A 216 8.73 -85.39 10.71
CA ASN A 216 7.52 -85.95 11.32
C ASN A 216 7.15 -87.33 10.71
N LYS A 217 7.26 -87.48 9.38
CA LYS A 217 7.04 -88.78 8.72
C LYS A 217 8.05 -89.86 9.14
N LEU A 218 9.32 -89.48 9.31
CA LEU A 218 10.36 -90.42 9.74
C LEU A 218 10.19 -90.82 11.21
N GLU A 219 9.85 -89.88 12.08
CA GLU A 219 9.51 -90.13 13.49
C GLU A 219 8.33 -91.12 13.60
N GLN A 220 7.25 -90.91 12.82
CA GLN A 220 6.12 -91.86 12.79
C GLN A 220 6.54 -93.26 12.32
N ARG A 221 7.36 -93.33 11.26
CA ARG A 221 7.83 -94.63 10.73
C ARG A 221 8.67 -95.38 11.76
N LEU A 222 9.49 -94.68 12.55
CA LEU A 222 10.27 -95.27 13.63
C LEU A 222 9.36 -95.87 14.71
N ILE A 223 8.32 -95.15 15.13
CA ILE A 223 7.34 -95.63 16.11
C ILE A 223 6.63 -96.91 15.61
N ASN A 224 6.19 -96.92 14.35
CA ASN A 224 5.53 -98.08 13.76
C ASN A 224 6.47 -99.30 13.70
N LEU A 225 7.75 -99.11 13.35
CA LEU A 225 8.74 -100.19 13.31
C LEU A 225 9.03 -100.75 14.71
N ASP A 226 9.15 -99.89 15.72
CA ASP A 226 9.31 -100.32 17.11
C ASP A 226 8.09 -101.13 17.58
N GLN A 227 6.87 -100.72 17.21
CA GLN A 227 5.64 -101.47 17.50
C GLN A 227 5.62 -102.86 16.82
N GLU A 228 5.94 -102.93 15.53
CA GLU A 228 6.03 -104.21 14.82
C GLU A 228 7.06 -105.16 15.45
N ARG A 229 8.20 -104.62 15.88
CA ARG A 229 9.24 -105.40 16.56
C ARG A 229 8.75 -105.90 17.93
N ILE A 230 8.07 -105.05 18.71
CA ILE A 230 7.47 -105.43 19.99
C ILE A 230 6.50 -106.60 19.79
N ASN A 231 5.59 -106.51 18.81
CA ASN A 231 4.62 -107.57 18.51
C ASN A 231 5.33 -108.89 18.17
N LYS A 232 6.32 -108.86 17.26
CA LYS A 232 7.11 -110.06 16.89
C LYS A 232 7.86 -110.67 18.08
N LEU A 233 8.44 -109.83 18.95
CA LEU A 233 9.11 -110.30 20.17
C LEU A 233 8.11 -110.92 21.15
N GLN A 234 6.91 -110.35 21.29
CA GLN A 234 5.85 -110.91 22.12
C GLN A 234 5.36 -112.27 21.63
N ASP A 235 5.17 -112.44 20.32
CA ASP A 235 4.77 -113.73 19.74
C ASP A 235 5.84 -114.80 19.99
N LYS A 236 7.11 -114.49 19.73
CA LYS A 236 8.24 -115.39 20.06
C LYS A 236 8.32 -115.71 21.55
N ARG A 237 8.03 -114.74 22.43
CA ARG A 237 7.99 -114.97 23.88
C ARG A 237 6.89 -115.95 24.26
N LYS A 238 5.71 -115.88 23.63
CA LYS A 238 4.60 -116.81 23.85
C LYS A 238 4.99 -118.22 23.40
N GLU A 239 5.49 -118.38 22.17
CA GLU A 239 5.98 -119.66 21.63
C GLU A 239 7.03 -120.29 22.55
N LEU A 240 8.03 -119.51 22.98
CA LEU A 240 9.09 -120.00 23.89
C LEU A 240 8.53 -120.36 25.28
N GLY A 241 7.50 -119.65 25.74
CA GLY A 241 6.79 -119.94 26.97
C GLY A 241 5.99 -121.25 26.90
N GLU A 242 5.41 -121.57 25.75
CA GLU A 242 4.75 -122.86 25.49
C GLU A 242 5.75 -124.01 25.49
N ILE A 243 6.88 -123.86 24.79
CA ILE A 243 7.98 -124.85 24.80
C ILE A 243 8.52 -125.08 26.22
N ASN A 244 8.74 -124.01 26.99
CA ASN A 244 9.19 -124.13 28.38
C ASN A 244 8.15 -124.83 29.27
N LYS A 245 6.85 -124.62 29.06
CA LYS A 245 5.77 -125.34 29.77
C LYS A 245 5.78 -126.83 29.40
N GLU A 246 5.96 -127.16 28.12
CA GLU A 246 6.05 -128.54 27.64
C GLU A 246 7.25 -129.27 28.24
N LEU A 247 8.44 -128.66 28.21
CA LEU A 247 9.65 -129.19 28.86
C LEU A 247 9.48 -129.36 30.38
N LEU A 248 8.72 -128.47 31.04
CA LEU A 248 8.40 -128.58 32.47
C LEU A 248 7.50 -129.80 32.75
N ASN A 249 6.49 -130.03 31.90
CA ASN A 249 5.58 -131.17 32.00
C ASN A 249 6.29 -132.52 31.77
N GLU A 250 7.25 -132.57 30.84
CA GLU A 250 8.06 -133.78 30.63
C GLU A 250 8.96 -134.10 31.84
N LEU A 251 9.48 -133.06 32.52
CA LEU A 251 10.29 -133.22 33.74
C LEU A 251 9.46 -133.68 34.95
N THR A 252 8.23 -133.20 35.12
CA THR A 252 7.32 -133.66 36.19
C THR A 252 6.75 -135.06 35.92
N GLY A 253 6.75 -135.53 34.66
CA GLY A 253 6.34 -136.88 34.25
C GLY A 253 7.38 -138.00 34.44
N GLY A 254 8.57 -137.70 34.98
CA GLY A 254 9.58 -138.72 35.34
C GLY A 254 10.50 -139.20 34.21
N LYS A 255 10.58 -138.50 33.08
CA LYS A 255 11.52 -138.79 31.96
C LYS A 255 12.97 -138.38 32.30
N ASN A 256 13.93 -139.09 31.69
CA ASN A 256 15.39 -139.02 31.91
C ASN A 256 15.97 -137.58 31.90
N THR A 257 16.80 -137.24 32.89
CA THR A 257 16.79 -135.89 33.50
C THR A 257 17.94 -134.93 33.14
N LYS A 258 18.97 -135.32 32.36
CA LYS A 258 20.13 -134.42 32.09
C LYS A 258 20.01 -133.56 30.83
N GLU A 259 19.48 -134.10 29.75
CA GLU A 259 19.44 -133.40 28.45
C GLU A 259 18.31 -132.36 28.41
N ILE A 260 17.13 -132.72 28.94
CA ILE A 260 15.98 -131.82 29.12
C ILE A 260 16.33 -130.64 30.04
N HIS A 261 17.15 -130.85 31.08
CA HIS A 261 17.62 -129.75 31.94
C HIS A 261 18.54 -128.76 31.20
N LYS A 262 19.45 -129.24 30.34
CA LYS A 262 20.31 -128.36 29.53
C LYS A 262 19.50 -127.58 28.50
N GLU A 263 18.53 -128.21 27.85
CA GLU A 263 17.65 -127.55 26.90
C GLU A 263 16.77 -126.49 27.58
N LYS A 264 16.21 -126.80 28.75
CA LYS A 264 15.47 -125.83 29.58
C LYS A 264 16.34 -124.65 30.00
N GLU A 265 17.59 -124.88 30.44
CA GLU A 265 18.53 -123.79 30.77
C GLU A 265 18.84 -122.90 29.56
N ALA A 266 19.08 -123.51 28.38
CA ALA A 266 19.32 -122.76 27.15
C ALA A 266 18.09 -121.92 26.74
N LYS A 267 16.88 -122.49 26.81
CA LYS A 267 15.63 -121.80 26.49
C LYS A 267 15.28 -120.72 27.53
N GLN A 268 15.64 -120.93 28.80
CA GLN A 268 15.53 -119.89 29.83
C GLN A 268 16.50 -118.73 29.58
N LYS A 269 17.73 -119.00 29.11
CA LYS A 269 18.68 -117.95 28.72
C LYS A 269 18.17 -117.15 27.51
N GLU A 270 17.67 -117.83 26.48
CA GLU A 270 17.02 -117.20 25.31
C GLU A 270 15.82 -116.34 25.74
N MET A 271 15.02 -116.82 26.70
CA MET A 271 13.89 -116.05 27.25
C MET A 271 14.35 -114.79 27.99
N ASN A 272 15.45 -114.86 28.76
CA ASN A 272 16.01 -113.70 29.45
C ASN A 272 16.57 -112.66 28.47
N GLU A 273 17.26 -113.10 27.41
CA GLU A 273 17.77 -112.21 26.36
C GLU A 273 16.62 -111.52 25.60
N LEU A 274 15.57 -112.28 25.26
CA LEU A 274 14.37 -111.74 24.61
C LEU A 274 13.64 -110.73 25.52
N GLN A 275 13.52 -111.00 26.83
CA GLN A 275 12.95 -110.05 27.79
C GLN A 275 13.76 -108.75 27.86
N GLN A 276 15.09 -108.83 27.84
CA GLN A 276 15.93 -107.63 27.81
C GLN A 276 15.75 -106.83 26.50
N GLU A 277 15.67 -107.51 25.37
CA GLU A 277 15.44 -106.86 24.07
C GLU A 277 14.04 -106.22 23.98
N LEU A 278 13.02 -106.91 24.50
CA LEU A 278 11.65 -106.39 24.61
C LEU A 278 11.63 -105.15 25.50
N LEU A 279 12.27 -105.19 26.67
CA LEU A 279 12.36 -104.05 27.57
C LEU A 279 13.06 -102.84 26.90
N ARG A 280 14.17 -103.07 26.20
CA ARG A 280 14.88 -102.02 25.45
C ARG A 280 14.00 -101.42 24.35
N THR A 281 13.32 -102.25 23.57
CA THR A 281 12.48 -101.80 22.45
C THR A 281 11.22 -101.10 22.94
N SER A 282 10.55 -101.60 23.98
CA SER A 282 9.39 -100.94 24.60
C SER A 282 9.77 -99.62 25.26
N THR A 283 10.95 -99.51 25.86
CA THR A 283 11.44 -98.23 26.40
C THR A 283 11.68 -97.22 25.29
N SER A 284 12.32 -97.62 24.18
CA SER A 284 12.49 -96.79 22.97
C SER A 284 11.15 -96.32 22.42
N TYR A 285 10.22 -97.26 22.21
CA TYR A 285 8.87 -96.99 21.72
C TYR A 285 8.15 -95.93 22.58
N ASN A 286 8.11 -96.13 23.91
CA ASN A 286 7.43 -95.22 24.83
C ASN A 286 8.07 -93.83 24.84
N VAL A 287 9.40 -93.74 24.79
CA VAL A 287 10.12 -92.46 24.72
C VAL A 287 9.81 -91.73 23.41
N ASN A 288 9.89 -92.42 22.27
CA ASN A 288 9.62 -91.84 20.96
C ASN A 288 8.17 -91.37 20.84
N ARG A 289 7.22 -92.18 21.31
CA ARG A 289 5.79 -91.86 21.38
C ARG A 289 5.53 -90.63 22.24
N LYS A 290 6.08 -90.58 23.46
CA LYS A 290 5.93 -89.43 24.37
C LYS A 290 6.52 -88.16 23.76
N ASN A 291 7.68 -88.26 23.13
CA ASN A 291 8.33 -87.14 22.45
C ASN A 291 7.47 -86.61 21.29
N GLN A 292 6.84 -87.49 20.51
CA GLN A 292 5.94 -87.10 19.44
C GLN A 292 4.73 -86.32 19.94
N VAL A 293 4.05 -86.83 20.99
CA VAL A 293 2.92 -86.13 21.60
C VAL A 293 3.36 -84.77 22.16
N PHE A 294 4.49 -84.72 22.85
CA PHE A 294 5.02 -83.48 23.43
C PHE A 294 5.35 -82.43 22.36
N LYS A 295 5.95 -82.85 21.24
CA LYS A 295 6.25 -81.98 20.09
C LYS A 295 4.97 -81.40 19.47
N GLN A 296 3.95 -82.22 19.26
CA GLN A 296 2.65 -81.78 18.73
C GLN A 296 1.93 -80.81 19.67
N VAL A 297 1.97 -81.07 20.98
CA VAL A 297 1.42 -80.17 22.00
C VAL A 297 2.15 -78.82 21.99
N ASN A 298 3.48 -78.83 21.95
CA ASN A 298 4.28 -77.61 21.90
C ASN A 298 4.01 -76.80 20.63
N ASN A 299 3.91 -77.46 19.47
CA ASN A 299 3.57 -76.81 18.21
C ASN A 299 2.18 -76.16 18.29
N PHE A 300 1.17 -76.88 18.79
CA PHE A 300 -0.17 -76.32 19.00
C PHE A 300 -0.16 -75.13 19.97
N LEU A 301 0.55 -75.22 21.10
CA LEU A 301 0.64 -74.13 22.08
C LEU A 301 1.31 -72.89 21.50
N LYS A 302 2.35 -73.07 20.68
CA LYS A 302 3.02 -71.98 19.97
C LYS A 302 2.07 -71.27 19.00
N VAL A 303 1.42 -72.02 18.10
CA VAL A 303 0.44 -71.47 17.14
C VAL A 303 -0.72 -70.80 17.86
N LYS A 304 -1.19 -71.38 18.97
CA LYS A 304 -2.23 -70.78 19.81
C LYS A 304 -1.76 -69.46 20.43
N GLY A 305 -0.53 -69.37 20.93
CA GLY A 305 0.04 -68.14 21.47
C GLY A 305 0.15 -67.03 20.42
N GLU A 306 0.63 -67.38 19.22
CA GLU A 306 0.71 -66.46 18.08
C GLU A 306 -0.69 -65.97 17.66
N PHE A 307 -1.67 -66.87 17.58
CA PHE A 307 -3.06 -66.51 17.28
C PHE A 307 -3.68 -65.59 18.35
N LEU A 308 -3.39 -65.81 19.63
CA LEU A 308 -3.88 -64.92 20.69
C LEU A 308 -3.31 -63.50 20.57
N THR A 309 -2.03 -63.38 20.22
CA THR A 309 -1.41 -62.08 19.92
C THR A 309 -2.08 -61.43 18.71
N LEU A 310 -2.30 -62.19 17.64
CA LEU A 310 -2.99 -61.72 16.43
C LEU A 310 -4.41 -61.24 16.75
N ARG A 311 -5.14 -61.98 17.60
CA ARG A 311 -6.48 -61.62 18.06
C ARG A 311 -6.46 -60.30 18.84
N GLU A 312 -5.51 -60.11 19.73
CA GLU A 312 -5.38 -58.86 20.49
C GLU A 312 -5.08 -57.67 19.57
N GLU A 313 -4.15 -57.84 18.61
CA GLU A 313 -3.84 -56.82 17.60
C GLU A 313 -5.06 -56.49 16.74
N ALA A 314 -5.79 -57.51 16.28
CA ALA A 314 -7.01 -57.33 15.50
C ALA A 314 -8.06 -56.56 16.28
N ILE A 315 -8.31 -56.90 17.55
CA ILE A 315 -9.26 -56.18 18.41
C ILE A 315 -8.84 -54.70 18.57
N LYS A 316 -7.56 -54.43 18.85
CA LYS A 316 -7.04 -53.05 18.97
C LYS A 316 -7.25 -52.27 17.67
N LYS A 317 -6.91 -52.87 16.52
CA LYS A 317 -7.08 -52.24 15.21
C LYS A 317 -8.55 -51.99 14.86
N LEU A 318 -9.42 -52.97 15.09
CA LEU A 318 -10.86 -52.83 14.87
C LEU A 318 -11.45 -51.71 15.73
N HIS A 319 -11.06 -51.65 17.00
CA HIS A 319 -11.48 -50.56 17.90
C HIS A 319 -11.00 -49.20 17.37
N SER A 320 -9.73 -49.09 16.95
CA SER A 320 -9.20 -47.86 16.34
C SER A 320 -9.98 -47.45 15.09
N VAL A 321 -10.26 -48.40 14.18
CA VAL A 321 -11.04 -48.16 12.96
C VAL A 321 -12.45 -47.68 13.30
N CYS A 322 -13.14 -48.32 14.26
CA CYS A 322 -14.46 -47.88 14.72
C CYS A 322 -14.43 -46.46 15.29
N ASN A 323 -13.45 -46.15 16.16
CA ASN A 323 -13.32 -44.82 16.76
C ASN A 323 -13.02 -43.74 15.71
N HIS A 324 -12.14 -44.04 14.74
CA HIS A 324 -11.82 -43.12 13.66
C HIS A 324 -12.98 -42.90 12.70
N LEU A 325 -13.73 -43.96 12.36
CA LEU A 325 -14.93 -43.86 11.54
C LEU A 325 -15.98 -42.98 12.22
N VAL A 326 -16.29 -43.26 13.49
CA VAL A 326 -17.26 -42.47 14.28
C VAL A 326 -16.83 -41.01 14.40
N SER A 327 -15.55 -40.75 14.71
CA SER A 327 -15.02 -39.38 14.79
C SER A 327 -15.09 -38.65 13.44
N SER A 328 -14.75 -39.34 12.35
CA SER A 328 -14.75 -38.75 11.00
C SER A 328 -16.17 -38.45 10.51
N ILE A 329 -17.11 -39.36 10.75
CA ILE A 329 -18.53 -39.15 10.43
C ILE A 329 -19.09 -38.00 11.26
N ASN A 330 -18.82 -37.94 12.57
CA ASN A 330 -19.30 -36.87 13.43
C ASN A 330 -18.77 -35.49 13.01
N LYS A 331 -17.53 -35.39 12.53
CA LYS A 331 -16.97 -34.15 11.98
C LYS A 331 -17.67 -33.73 10.69
N GLU A 332 -17.91 -34.66 9.78
CA GLU A 332 -18.52 -34.34 8.49
C GLU A 332 -20.01 -33.97 8.65
N ARG A 333 -20.74 -34.62 9.57
CA ARG A 333 -22.17 -34.41 9.83
C ARG A 333 -22.53 -33.02 10.36
N ILE A 334 -21.55 -32.26 10.88
CA ILE A 334 -21.72 -30.87 11.34
C ILE A 334 -21.91 -29.92 10.13
N THR A 335 -21.55 -30.36 8.92
CA THR A 335 -21.68 -29.60 7.67
C THR A 335 -22.97 -30.03 6.95
N ILE A 336 -23.92 -29.12 6.70
CA ILE A 336 -25.23 -29.47 6.10
C ILE A 336 -25.17 -29.32 4.56
N GLY A 337 -25.50 -30.38 3.81
CA GLY A 337 -25.68 -30.35 2.35
C GLY A 337 -25.39 -31.68 1.63
N SER A 338 -25.74 -31.80 0.35
CA SER A 338 -25.56 -33.00 -0.50
C SER A 338 -24.08 -33.41 -0.73
N ILE A 339 -23.15 -32.48 -0.56
CA ILE A 339 -21.69 -32.73 -0.58
C ILE A 339 -21.27 -33.63 0.59
N THR A 340 -22.02 -33.60 1.69
CA THR A 340 -21.76 -34.34 2.94
C THR A 340 -22.00 -35.83 2.76
N ASP A 341 -23.09 -36.21 2.09
CA ASP A 341 -23.43 -37.62 1.83
C ASP A 341 -22.39 -38.32 0.96
N MET A 342 -21.90 -37.62 -0.07
CA MET A 342 -20.84 -38.15 -0.94
C MET A 342 -19.51 -38.35 -0.19
N LYS A 343 -19.19 -37.50 0.77
CA LYS A 343 -17.98 -37.62 1.60
C LYS A 343 -18.09 -38.71 2.67
N ILE A 344 -19.27 -38.83 3.30
CA ILE A 344 -19.56 -39.93 4.24
C ILE A 344 -19.47 -41.29 3.55
N SER A 345 -19.99 -41.39 2.32
CA SER A 345 -19.87 -42.61 1.50
C SER A 345 -18.39 -42.99 1.25
N LYS A 346 -17.56 -42.03 0.80
CA LYS A 346 -16.11 -42.26 0.59
C LYS A 346 -15.36 -42.67 1.87
N LEU A 347 -15.69 -42.06 3.01
CA LEU A 347 -15.13 -42.43 4.32
C LEU A 347 -15.55 -43.86 4.70
N THR A 348 -16.83 -44.19 4.52
CA THR A 348 -17.38 -45.53 4.80
C THR A 348 -16.69 -46.58 3.95
N ASP A 349 -16.48 -46.35 2.65
CA ASP A 349 -15.75 -47.26 1.76
C ASP A 349 -14.31 -47.49 2.21
N LYS A 350 -13.60 -46.42 2.61
CA LYS A 350 -12.22 -46.51 3.10
C LYS A 350 -12.13 -47.40 4.33
N TYR A 351 -12.93 -47.11 5.36
CA TYR A 351 -12.88 -47.87 6.61
C TYR A 351 -13.47 -49.28 6.47
N THR A 352 -14.40 -49.50 5.53
CA THR A 352 -14.88 -50.85 5.20
C THR A 352 -13.78 -51.72 4.63
N LYS A 353 -12.96 -51.19 3.70
CA LYS A 353 -11.79 -51.92 3.17
C LYS A 353 -10.76 -52.25 4.24
N GLU A 354 -10.50 -51.32 5.14
CA GLU A 354 -9.58 -51.52 6.27
C GLU A 354 -10.12 -52.58 7.25
N PHE A 355 -11.41 -52.54 7.57
CA PHE A 355 -12.09 -53.54 8.40
C PHE A 355 -12.03 -54.93 7.78
N GLN A 356 -12.32 -55.04 6.48
CA GLN A 356 -12.22 -56.30 5.74
C GLN A 356 -10.80 -56.86 5.75
N SER A 357 -9.78 -56.03 5.52
CA SER A 357 -8.37 -56.45 5.55
C SER A 357 -7.96 -57.04 6.91
N ILE A 358 -8.41 -56.43 8.01
CA ILE A 358 -8.15 -56.96 9.36
C ILE A 358 -8.83 -58.32 9.56
N LEU A 359 -10.08 -58.48 9.11
CA LEU A 359 -10.81 -59.73 9.23
C LEU A 359 -10.21 -60.86 8.38
N VAL A 360 -9.73 -60.58 7.16
CA VAL A 360 -9.06 -61.58 6.33
C VAL A 360 -7.83 -62.13 7.08
N LYS A 361 -6.96 -61.25 7.57
CA LYS A 361 -5.75 -61.65 8.31
C LYS A 361 -6.09 -62.46 9.58
N TYR A 362 -7.14 -62.07 10.30
CA TYR A 362 -7.61 -62.81 11.48
C TYR A 362 -8.11 -64.22 11.13
N ASN A 363 -8.91 -64.33 10.06
CA ASN A 363 -9.46 -65.61 9.61
C ASN A 363 -8.36 -66.58 9.12
N ASP A 364 -7.32 -66.07 8.47
CA ASP A 364 -6.16 -66.88 8.07
C ASP A 364 -5.48 -67.52 9.28
N GLY A 365 -5.24 -66.72 10.34
CA GLY A 365 -4.68 -67.23 11.60
C GLY A 365 -5.58 -68.24 12.31
N LEU A 366 -6.91 -68.05 12.25
CA LEU A 366 -7.88 -69.01 12.81
C LEU A 366 -7.85 -70.34 12.05
N LEU A 367 -7.73 -70.29 10.72
CA LEU A 367 -7.63 -71.49 9.89
C LEU A 367 -6.37 -72.30 10.22
N GLU A 368 -5.25 -71.64 10.44
CA GLU A 368 -3.98 -72.29 10.84
C GLU A 368 -4.08 -72.94 12.23
N LEU A 369 -4.69 -72.26 13.20
CA LEU A 369 -4.94 -72.81 14.52
C LEU A 369 -5.82 -74.08 14.45
N ASN A 370 -6.88 -74.06 13.65
CA ASN A 370 -7.77 -75.20 13.49
C ASN A 370 -7.05 -76.41 12.86
N LYS A 371 -6.20 -76.20 11.84
CA LYS A 371 -5.41 -77.28 11.25
C LYS A 371 -4.51 -77.97 12.28
N ASN A 372 -3.81 -77.19 13.09
CA ASN A 372 -2.95 -77.71 14.16
C ASN A 372 -3.75 -78.45 15.25
N TYR A 373 -4.94 -77.93 15.60
CA TYR A 373 -5.84 -78.61 16.54
C TYR A 373 -6.26 -80.00 16.05
N TYR A 374 -6.69 -80.12 14.80
CA TYR A 374 -7.07 -81.42 14.23
C TYR A 374 -5.90 -82.38 14.13
N SER A 375 -4.70 -81.89 13.80
CA SER A 375 -3.48 -82.71 13.79
C SER A 375 -3.15 -83.26 15.18
N LEU A 376 -3.18 -82.43 16.21
CA LEU A 376 -2.98 -82.85 17.60
C LEU A 376 -4.03 -83.88 18.04
N LYS A 377 -5.31 -83.64 17.70
CA LYS A 377 -6.41 -84.55 18.02
C LYS A 377 -6.18 -85.95 17.41
N ASN A 378 -5.74 -86.01 16.16
CA ASN A 378 -5.46 -87.28 15.48
C ASN A 378 -4.31 -88.04 16.17
N VAL A 379 -3.21 -87.36 16.48
CA VAL A 379 -2.07 -87.99 17.19
C VAL A 379 -2.48 -88.50 18.56
N ILE A 380 -3.28 -87.75 19.33
CA ILE A 380 -3.79 -88.22 20.62
C ILE A 380 -4.69 -89.45 20.46
N GLN A 381 -5.53 -89.50 19.41
CA GLN A 381 -6.42 -90.62 19.14
C GLN A 381 -5.64 -91.89 18.75
N GLU A 382 -4.69 -91.79 17.81
CA GLU A 382 -3.81 -92.91 17.42
C GLU A 382 -3.05 -93.48 18.63
N ASN A 383 -2.62 -92.61 19.56
CA ASN A 383 -1.96 -93.05 20.78
C ASN A 383 -2.89 -93.80 21.74
N LYS A 384 -4.18 -93.44 21.82
CA LYS A 384 -5.17 -94.16 22.64
C LYS A 384 -5.51 -95.53 22.06
N GLU A 385 -5.61 -95.65 20.74
CA GLU A 385 -5.87 -96.94 20.06
C GLU A 385 -4.72 -97.94 20.24
N LEU A 386 -3.53 -97.45 20.61
CA LEU A 386 -2.34 -98.26 20.95
C LEU A 386 -2.24 -98.60 22.46
N GLU A 387 -3.22 -98.25 23.30
CA GLU A 387 -3.27 -98.63 24.73
C GLU A 387 -3.83 -100.04 25.00
N GLU A 388 -4.40 -100.74 24.01
CA GLU A 388 -4.74 -102.16 24.13
C GLU A 388 -3.64 -103.04 23.49
N PRO A 389 -2.94 -103.88 24.28
CA PRO A 389 -3.61 -104.90 25.07
C PRO A 389 -3.33 -104.79 26.57
N GLU A 390 -4.40 -104.79 27.35
CA GLU A 390 -4.37 -105.11 28.78
C GLU A 390 -3.63 -106.43 28.99
N PHE A 391 -2.51 -106.36 29.72
CA PHE A 391 -1.90 -107.50 30.36
C PHE A 391 -2.76 -107.89 31.57
N ASN A 392 -3.63 -108.89 31.40
CA ASN A 392 -4.03 -109.78 32.50
C ASN A 392 -3.20 -111.05 32.44
#